data_AF-A0A7X8JVB6-F1
#
_entry.id   AF-A0A7X8JVB6-F1
#
_cell.length_a   1.000
_cell.length_b   1.000
_cell.length_c   1.000
_cell.angle_alpha   90.00
_cell.angle_beta   90.00
_cell.angle_gamma   90.00
#
_symmetry.space_group_name_H-M   'P 1'
#
loop_
_entity.id
_entity.type
_entity.pdbx_description
1 polymer ?
#
loop_
_entity_poly.entity_id
_entity_poly.type
_entity_poly.pdbx_seq_one_letter_code
_entity_poly.pdbx_strand_id
1 'polypeptide(L)'
;MNTKNTKKLLSCILTVSLLTIPSVSSLANVTEDFETTNLLVDTITTSAEGFEDMLLQPSFMSFTGTIKEINDYKAIENSKIVLVENEEGIIANFILSNDTYIVDNEEIALGNVITGYYDANAPMIMIYPPQYNIKVANFYNQDQNVKFDKFDKDLVSSDNTLKLNISDDTQIVSQDGKTYEGEITDKNLVVIYGISTRSIPAQTTPSKIVVIQEKNVDTESTTTVEYTTNEIKAIGEKEIVVNSTVIDAPSAYTNDQDTVMVPLRAIAEALGYDVKWDDTTKSVLIGKGISLTIGIDNYNYMRTTPIQLGTSPEIIDSKTFVPLSFFKEVMRINDVNIKDSSIAINDTELLD
;
A
#
# COMPACT_ATOMS: atom_id res chain seq x y z
N MET A 1 16.06 -37.58 66.82
CA MET A 1 15.10 -36.70 66.12
C MET A 1 15.89 -35.75 65.24
N ASN A 2 15.60 -35.79 63.95
CA ASN A 2 16.46 -35.37 62.85
C ASN A 2 15.76 -34.26 62.05
N THR A 3 16.56 -33.32 61.49
CA THR A 3 16.30 -32.44 60.32
C THR A 3 15.16 -31.42 60.36
N LYS A 4 15.18 -30.28 59.67
CA LYS A 4 16.17 -29.34 59.09
C LYS A 4 15.32 -28.28 58.34
N ASN A 5 15.94 -27.15 58.00
CA ASN A 5 15.58 -26.24 56.90
C ASN A 5 14.48 -25.18 57.13
N THR A 6 14.90 -24.03 57.63
CA THR A 6 14.36 -22.72 57.21
C THR A 6 15.03 -22.29 55.91
N LYS A 7 14.21 -21.99 54.90
CA LYS A 7 14.63 -21.59 53.55
C LYS A 7 15.21 -20.17 53.55
N LYS A 8 16.39 -20.01 52.94
CA LYS A 8 16.92 -18.72 52.48
C LYS A 8 16.10 -18.25 51.27
N LEU A 9 15.68 -16.99 51.28
CA LEU A 9 15.26 -16.28 50.08
C LEU A 9 16.41 -15.35 49.67
N LEU A 10 16.97 -15.61 48.49
CA LEU A 10 17.84 -14.71 47.75
C LEU A 10 17.15 -14.52 46.40
N SER A 11 16.80 -13.30 46.00
CA SER A 11 16.56 -12.98 44.59
C SER A 11 16.79 -11.51 44.30
N CYS A 12 17.37 -11.28 43.13
CA CYS A 12 18.12 -10.11 42.67
C CYS A 12 17.27 -8.85 42.46
N ILE A 13 17.88 -7.70 42.74
CA ILE A 13 17.39 -6.37 42.36
C ILE A 13 17.89 -6.10 40.93
N LEU A 14 16.95 -5.85 40.00
CA LEU A 14 17.23 -5.34 38.65
C LEU A 14 17.45 -3.83 38.75
N THR A 15 18.58 -3.32 38.25
CA THR A 15 18.90 -1.88 38.22
C THR A 15 18.42 -1.26 36.91
N VAL A 16 17.66 -0.17 37.00
CA VAL A 16 17.32 0.72 35.89
C VAL A 16 17.91 2.09 36.22
N SER A 17 18.89 2.54 35.45
CA SER A 17 19.47 3.88 35.56
C SER A 17 18.75 4.86 34.62
N LEU A 18 17.95 5.76 35.21
CA LEU A 18 17.48 7.00 34.58
C LEU A 18 18.48 8.11 34.90
N LEU A 19 19.09 8.71 33.88
CA LEU A 19 19.90 9.93 34.01
C LEU A 19 19.05 11.13 33.60
N THR A 20 18.61 11.89 34.59
CA THR A 20 18.03 13.23 34.44
C THR A 20 19.15 14.27 34.62
N ILE A 21 19.28 15.18 33.66
CA ILE A 21 20.23 16.30 33.73
C ILE A 21 19.49 17.52 34.32
N PRO A 22 19.98 18.14 35.42
CA PRO A 22 19.44 19.41 35.89
C PRO A 22 20.08 20.60 35.18
N SER A 23 19.25 21.59 34.87
CA SER A 23 19.57 22.94 34.41
C SER A 23 20.24 23.77 35.52
N VAL A 24 21.29 24.52 35.18
CA VAL A 24 21.90 25.54 36.07
C VAL A 24 21.94 26.88 35.36
N SER A 25 21.44 27.92 36.04
CA SER A 25 21.62 29.32 35.71
C SER A 25 22.32 30.03 36.87
N SER A 26 23.45 30.73 36.63
CA SER A 26 23.74 32.05 37.22
C SER A 26 25.03 32.69 36.69
N LEU A 27 24.85 33.93 36.22
CA LEU A 27 25.69 35.14 36.22
C LEU A 27 27.18 35.15 35.85
N ALA A 28 27.47 36.12 34.98
CA ALA A 28 28.74 36.62 34.48
C ALA A 28 29.66 37.25 35.55
N ASN A 29 30.99 37.16 35.36
CA ASN A 29 31.81 38.27 34.82
C ASN A 29 33.31 37.87 34.74
N VAL A 30 34.02 38.62 33.88
CA VAL A 30 35.47 38.82 33.75
C VAL A 30 36.04 38.33 32.40
N THR A 31 36.14 39.30 31.51
CA THR A 31 36.97 39.41 30.31
C THR A 31 38.47 39.42 30.65
N GLU A 32 39.31 38.72 29.89
CA GLU A 32 40.22 39.31 28.90
C GLU A 32 41.09 38.23 28.22
N ASP A 33 41.41 38.53 26.96
CA ASP A 33 42.08 37.79 25.90
C ASP A 33 43.38 37.04 26.26
N PHE A 34 43.72 36.00 25.48
CA PHE A 34 45.05 35.89 24.84
C PHE A 34 45.08 34.87 23.69
N GLU A 35 45.97 35.17 22.74
CA GLU A 35 46.12 34.71 21.37
C GLU A 35 46.34 33.20 21.14
N THR A 36 45.88 32.78 19.96
CA THR A 36 46.08 31.48 19.30
C THR A 36 47.51 31.25 18.83
N THR A 37 48.11 30.11 19.17
CA THR A 37 49.13 29.45 18.34
C THR A 37 48.92 27.93 18.29
N ASN A 38 49.03 27.41 17.07
CA ASN A 38 48.65 26.07 16.62
C ASN A 38 49.48 24.92 17.22
N LEU A 39 48.79 23.83 17.59
CA LEU A 39 49.35 22.48 17.56
C LEU A 39 48.42 21.57 16.75
N LEU A 40 49.01 20.98 15.71
CA LEU A 40 48.43 20.12 14.70
C LEU A 40 47.65 18.97 15.33
N VAL A 41 46.34 18.91 15.11
CA VAL A 41 45.58 17.67 15.24
C VAL A 41 45.46 17.09 13.85
N ASP A 42 46.21 16.01 13.65
CA ASP A 42 46.25 15.23 12.42
C ASP A 42 44.82 14.82 12.05
N THR A 43 44.43 15.21 10.84
CA THR A 43 43.12 14.86 10.29
C THR A 43 43.19 13.39 9.89
N ILE A 44 42.83 12.50 10.82
CA ILE A 44 42.48 11.13 10.43
C ILE A 44 41.21 11.25 9.61
N THR A 45 41.43 11.24 8.30
CA THR A 45 40.42 11.04 7.28
C THR A 45 39.92 9.61 7.47
N THR A 46 38.94 9.41 8.35
CA THR A 46 38.15 8.19 8.32
C THR A 46 37.19 8.36 7.15
N SER A 47 37.64 7.86 5.99
CA SER A 47 36.79 7.54 4.87
C SER A 47 35.54 6.84 5.38
N ALA A 48 34.40 7.51 5.28
CA ALA A 48 33.09 6.89 5.35
C ALA A 48 32.87 6.06 4.08
N GLU A 49 33.73 5.06 3.88
CA GLU A 49 33.53 3.99 2.92
C GLU A 49 33.26 2.74 3.75
N GLY A 50 32.01 2.26 3.68
CA GLY A 50 31.64 0.96 4.24
C GLY A 50 30.72 1.02 5.45
N PHE A 51 29.55 1.64 5.32
CA PHE A 51 28.30 1.24 6.00
C PHE A 51 27.10 1.82 5.21
N GLU A 52 27.08 1.57 3.90
CA GLU A 52 25.79 1.40 3.22
C GLU A 52 25.39 -0.04 3.51
N ASP A 53 24.75 -0.26 4.67
CA ASP A 53 23.95 -1.47 4.83
C ASP A 53 22.97 -1.47 3.67
N MET A 54 23.17 -2.43 2.75
CA MET A 54 22.25 -2.74 1.68
C MET A 54 20.86 -2.79 2.31
N LEU A 55 20.01 -1.79 2.01
CA LEU A 55 18.66 -1.70 2.54
C LEU A 55 17.98 -3.04 2.23
N LEU A 56 17.80 -3.88 3.26
CA LEU A 56 16.99 -5.08 3.13
C LEU A 56 15.58 -4.59 2.82
N GLN A 57 15.17 -4.75 1.57
CA GLN A 57 13.80 -4.46 1.14
C GLN A 57 13.07 -5.79 1.08
N PRO A 58 12.40 -6.22 2.18
CA PRO A 58 11.54 -7.38 2.10
C PRO A 58 10.53 -7.16 0.98
N SER A 59 10.24 -8.21 0.20
CA SER A 59 9.22 -8.11 -0.85
C SER A 59 7.83 -7.89 -0.24
N PHE A 60 7.61 -8.39 0.97
CA PHE A 60 6.34 -8.30 1.69
C PHE A 60 6.54 -7.89 3.14
N MET A 61 5.67 -7.00 3.62
CA MET A 61 5.53 -6.66 5.04
C MET A 61 4.29 -7.34 5.62
N SER A 62 4.20 -7.37 6.95
CA SER A 62 3.05 -7.92 7.65
C SER A 62 2.57 -7.02 8.76
N PHE A 63 1.27 -7.04 9.03
CA PHE A 63 0.67 -6.48 10.23
C PHE A 63 -0.11 -7.58 10.94
N THR A 64 -0.01 -7.64 12.28
CA THR A 64 -0.72 -8.63 13.09
C THR A 64 -1.61 -7.92 14.09
N GLY A 65 -2.86 -8.34 14.18
CA GLY A 65 -3.80 -7.77 15.13
C GLY A 65 -5.01 -8.66 15.37
N THR A 66 -5.80 -8.29 16.37
CA THR A 66 -7.10 -8.88 16.67
C THR A 66 -8.17 -8.24 15.81
N ILE A 67 -9.03 -9.04 15.19
CA ILE A 67 -10.17 -8.56 14.39
C ILE A 67 -11.19 -7.86 15.29
N LYS A 68 -11.46 -6.58 15.01
CA LYS A 68 -12.41 -5.72 15.73
C LYS A 68 -13.70 -5.50 14.97
N GLU A 69 -13.62 -5.36 13.65
CA GLU A 69 -14.78 -5.16 12.79
C GLU A 69 -14.60 -5.88 11.46
N ILE A 70 -15.71 -6.35 10.89
CA ILE A 70 -15.76 -6.97 9.56
C ILE A 70 -16.92 -6.32 8.81
N ASN A 71 -16.63 -5.65 7.71
CA ASN A 71 -17.63 -5.01 6.86
C ASN A 71 -17.41 -5.41 5.41
N ASP A 72 -18.46 -5.37 4.60
CA ASP A 72 -18.31 -5.54 3.15
C ASP A 72 -17.63 -4.31 2.55
N TYR A 73 -16.63 -4.54 1.71
CA TYR A 73 -15.87 -3.47 1.09
C TYR A 73 -16.44 -3.17 -0.29
N LYS A 74 -17.28 -2.13 -0.35
CA LYS A 74 -18.07 -1.80 -1.54
C LYS A 74 -17.25 -1.42 -2.78
N ALA A 75 -15.97 -1.10 -2.63
CA ALA A 75 -15.14 -0.68 -3.75
C ALA A 75 -14.61 -1.86 -4.59
N ILE A 76 -14.61 -3.09 -4.05
CA ILE A 76 -14.20 -4.29 -4.78
C ILE A 76 -15.29 -5.36 -4.57
N GLU A 77 -15.80 -5.93 -5.66
CA GLU A 77 -16.85 -6.95 -5.58
C GLU A 77 -16.39 -8.15 -4.74
N ASN A 78 -17.29 -8.68 -3.89
CA ASN A 78 -17.04 -9.82 -3.01
C ASN A 78 -15.83 -9.66 -2.07
N SER A 79 -15.48 -8.42 -1.72
CA SER A 79 -14.39 -8.14 -0.79
C SER A 79 -14.88 -7.65 0.57
N LYS A 80 -14.02 -7.76 1.58
CA LYS A 80 -14.27 -7.32 2.96
C LYS A 80 -13.20 -6.34 3.40
N ILE A 81 -13.60 -5.37 4.21
CA ILE A 81 -12.69 -4.51 4.96
C ILE A 81 -12.76 -4.91 6.43
N VAL A 82 -11.60 -5.28 6.98
CA VAL A 82 -11.47 -5.84 8.32
C VAL A 82 -10.60 -4.92 9.16
N LEU A 83 -11.17 -4.34 10.22
CA LEU A 83 -10.41 -3.53 11.17
C LEU A 83 -9.68 -4.47 12.13
N VAL A 84 -8.37 -4.31 12.23
CA VAL A 84 -7.51 -5.07 13.15
C VAL A 84 -6.78 -4.13 14.10
N GLU A 85 -6.55 -4.58 15.32
CA GLU A 85 -5.83 -3.84 16.37
C GLU A 85 -4.73 -4.71 16.97
N ASN A 86 -3.50 -4.22 17.01
CA ASN A 86 -2.38 -4.93 17.64
C ASN A 86 -2.36 -4.74 19.16
N GLU A 87 -1.41 -5.39 19.86
CA GLU A 87 -1.29 -5.30 21.33
C GLU A 87 -0.96 -3.89 21.84
N GLU A 88 -0.42 -3.02 20.99
CA GLU A 88 -0.08 -1.63 21.30
C GLU A 88 -1.24 -0.66 21.06
N GLY A 89 -2.39 -1.15 20.60
CA GLY A 89 -3.57 -0.35 20.26
C GLY A 89 -3.48 0.33 18.89
N ILE A 90 -2.48 0.00 18.07
CA ILE A 90 -2.37 0.48 16.69
C ILE A 90 -3.38 -0.29 15.84
N ILE A 91 -4.13 0.43 15.03
CA ILE A 91 -5.17 -0.13 14.16
C ILE A 91 -4.78 -0.05 12.68
N ALA A 92 -5.23 -1.04 11.90
CA ALA A 92 -5.11 -1.09 10.45
C ALA A 92 -6.38 -1.70 9.83
N ASN A 93 -6.67 -1.33 8.59
CA ASN A 93 -7.76 -1.91 7.80
C ASN A 93 -7.18 -2.89 6.79
N PHE A 94 -7.62 -4.14 6.83
CA PHE A 94 -7.27 -5.15 5.85
C PHE A 94 -8.34 -5.21 4.78
N ILE A 95 -7.94 -5.05 3.52
CA ILE A 95 -8.79 -5.33 2.38
C ILE A 95 -8.56 -6.79 1.98
N LEU A 96 -9.57 -7.63 2.22
CA LEU A 96 -9.59 -9.04 1.89
C LEU A 96 -10.46 -9.21 0.64
N SER A 97 -9.85 -9.55 -0.49
CA SER A 97 -10.53 -9.74 -1.78
C SER A 97 -10.56 -11.21 -2.17
N ASN A 98 -11.17 -11.54 -3.31
CA ASN A 98 -11.12 -12.89 -3.88
C ASN A 98 -9.68 -13.36 -4.19
N ASP A 99 -8.73 -12.43 -4.31
CA ASP A 99 -7.33 -12.74 -4.60
C ASP A 99 -6.50 -12.95 -3.33
N THR A 100 -7.08 -12.70 -2.15
CA THR A 100 -6.42 -12.94 -0.88
C THR A 100 -6.38 -14.43 -0.58
N TYR A 101 -5.19 -15.01 -0.48
CA TYR A 101 -5.03 -16.38 -0.03
C TYR A 101 -5.18 -16.47 1.49
N ILE A 102 -6.16 -17.24 1.95
CA ILE A 102 -6.39 -17.50 3.38
C ILE A 102 -5.76 -18.84 3.75
N VAL A 103 -4.78 -18.81 4.65
CA VAL A 103 -4.10 -20.03 5.11
C VAL A 103 -5.12 -20.95 5.79
N ASP A 104 -5.07 -22.23 5.42
CA ASP A 104 -5.94 -23.31 5.92
C ASP A 104 -7.46 -23.07 5.72
N ASN A 105 -7.85 -22.10 4.88
CA ASN A 105 -9.24 -21.68 4.67
C ASN A 105 -9.99 -21.38 5.98
N GLU A 106 -9.29 -20.83 6.97
CA GLU A 106 -9.90 -20.47 8.25
C GLU A 106 -11.00 -19.39 8.10
N GLU A 107 -12.03 -19.50 8.93
CA GLU A 107 -13.14 -18.55 8.93
C GLU A 107 -12.72 -17.22 9.56
N ILE A 108 -13.05 -16.11 8.88
CA ILE A 108 -12.78 -14.77 9.37
C ILE A 108 -13.86 -14.40 10.41
N ALA A 109 -13.52 -14.45 11.69
CA ALA A 109 -14.43 -14.11 12.77
C ALA A 109 -13.88 -13.02 13.73
N LEU A 110 -14.79 -12.28 14.35
CA LEU A 110 -14.47 -11.26 15.36
C LEU A 110 -13.65 -11.87 16.51
N GLY A 111 -12.62 -11.15 16.96
CA GLY A 111 -11.77 -11.57 18.05
C GLY A 111 -10.65 -12.55 17.68
N ASN A 112 -10.59 -13.06 16.44
CA ASN A 112 -9.43 -13.84 16.01
C ASN A 112 -8.20 -12.96 15.79
N VAL A 113 -7.02 -13.52 16.03
CA VAL A 113 -5.74 -12.88 15.72
C VAL A 113 -5.35 -13.27 14.31
N ILE A 114 -5.18 -12.25 13.46
CA ILE A 114 -4.88 -12.38 12.04
C ILE A 114 -3.59 -11.61 11.72
N THR A 115 -2.75 -12.23 10.90
CA THR A 115 -1.59 -11.63 10.26
C THR A 115 -1.89 -11.44 8.78
N GLY A 116 -1.92 -10.20 8.33
CA GLY A 116 -2.09 -9.84 6.93
C GLY A 116 -0.76 -9.47 6.30
N TYR A 117 -0.36 -10.20 5.27
CA TYR A 117 0.82 -9.90 4.46
C TYR A 117 0.44 -9.06 3.24
N TYR A 118 1.21 -8.00 3.00
CA TYR A 118 1.00 -7.05 1.91
C TYR A 118 2.34 -6.67 1.27
N ASP A 119 2.29 -6.21 0.03
CA ASP A 119 3.48 -5.79 -0.71
C ASP A 119 4.14 -4.60 -0.01
N ALA A 120 5.44 -4.71 0.27
CA ALA A 120 6.20 -3.69 1.00
C ALA A 120 6.37 -2.39 0.19
N ASN A 121 6.36 -2.50 -1.14
CA ASN A 121 6.56 -1.41 -2.08
C ASN A 121 5.25 -0.88 -2.65
N ALA A 122 4.11 -1.44 -2.25
CA ALA A 122 2.81 -0.89 -2.61
C ALA A 122 2.71 0.56 -2.10
N PRO A 123 2.26 1.51 -2.93
CA PRO A 123 2.12 2.90 -2.51
C PRO A 123 1.13 3.00 -1.36
N MET A 124 1.63 3.33 -0.16
CA MET A 124 0.81 3.55 1.01
C MET A 124 0.28 5.00 1.01
N ILE A 125 -1.01 5.16 0.76
CA ILE A 125 -1.69 6.45 0.97
C ILE A 125 -1.71 6.78 2.47
N MET A 126 -1.42 8.03 2.85
CA MET A 126 -1.39 8.49 4.26
C MET A 126 -2.79 8.66 4.87
N ILE A 127 -3.68 7.68 4.69
CA ILE A 127 -5.01 7.62 5.31
C ILE A 127 -4.92 6.85 6.63
N TYR A 128 -5.65 7.30 7.66
CA TYR A 128 -5.67 6.63 8.97
C TYR A 128 -7.08 6.09 9.29
N PRO A 129 -7.22 4.82 9.72
CA PRO A 129 -6.15 3.82 9.79
C PRO A 129 -5.64 3.44 8.40
N PRO A 130 -4.35 3.04 8.28
CA PRO A 130 -3.80 2.58 7.01
C PRO A 130 -4.61 1.41 6.47
N GLN A 131 -4.73 1.34 5.14
CA GLN A 131 -5.44 0.27 4.45
C GLN A 131 -4.44 -0.60 3.69
N TYR A 132 -4.45 -1.90 3.96
CA TYR A 132 -3.54 -2.86 3.32
C TYR A 132 -4.31 -3.83 2.44
N ASN A 133 -3.94 -3.91 1.17
CA ASN A 133 -4.41 -4.94 0.26
C ASN A 133 -3.69 -6.25 0.61
N ILE A 134 -4.40 -7.15 1.31
CA ILE A 134 -3.78 -8.36 1.84
C ILE A 134 -3.66 -9.40 0.73
N LYS A 135 -2.44 -9.87 0.50
CA LYS A 135 -2.14 -10.98 -0.42
C LYS A 135 -2.30 -12.33 0.26
N VAL A 136 -1.85 -12.42 1.51
CA VAL A 136 -1.95 -13.63 2.32
C VAL A 136 -2.46 -13.27 3.71
N ALA A 137 -3.51 -13.96 4.16
CA ALA A 137 -4.05 -13.85 5.50
C ALA A 137 -3.76 -15.16 6.24
N ASN A 138 -3.12 -15.05 7.40
CA ASN A 138 -2.84 -16.17 8.28
C ASN A 138 -3.45 -15.92 9.66
N PHE A 139 -4.06 -16.94 10.25
CA PHE A 139 -4.55 -16.87 11.63
C PHE A 139 -3.52 -17.45 12.60
N TYR A 140 -3.50 -16.91 13.81
CA TYR A 140 -2.54 -17.37 14.82
C TYR A 140 -2.79 -18.83 15.20
N ASN A 141 -1.74 -19.63 15.13
CA ASN A 141 -1.71 -21.01 15.59
C ASN A 141 -0.39 -21.26 16.30
N GLN A 142 -0.47 -21.79 17.52
CA GLN A 142 0.69 -22.00 18.42
C GLN A 142 1.70 -23.06 17.90
N ASP A 143 1.26 -23.96 17.02
CA ASP A 143 2.05 -25.09 16.56
C ASP A 143 2.66 -24.88 15.17
N GLN A 144 2.31 -23.78 14.50
CA GLN A 144 2.80 -23.45 13.16
C GLN A 144 3.21 -21.99 13.03
N ASN A 145 4.32 -21.78 12.33
CA ASN A 145 4.73 -20.50 11.82
C ASN A 145 4.38 -20.42 10.34
N VAL A 146 4.04 -19.22 9.89
CA VAL A 146 3.79 -18.93 8.48
C VAL A 146 4.67 -17.76 8.09
N LYS A 147 5.35 -17.88 6.95
CA LYS A 147 6.06 -16.77 6.30
C LYS A 147 5.57 -16.65 4.87
N PHE A 148 5.26 -15.43 4.44
CA PHE A 148 5.01 -15.12 3.04
C PHE A 148 6.15 -14.25 2.51
N ASP A 149 6.92 -14.77 1.57
CA ASP A 149 8.04 -14.04 0.98
C ASP A 149 8.45 -14.62 -0.38
N LYS A 150 9.33 -13.90 -1.09
CA LYS A 150 10.10 -14.44 -2.21
C LYS A 150 11.36 -15.11 -1.70
N PHE A 151 11.71 -16.25 -2.30
CA PHE A 151 12.89 -17.03 -1.95
C PHE A 151 13.84 -17.14 -3.13
N ASP A 152 15.12 -16.86 -2.90
CA ASP A 152 16.15 -16.90 -3.93
C ASP A 152 16.50 -18.34 -4.35
N LYS A 153 17.49 -18.48 -5.24
CA LYS A 153 18.01 -19.78 -5.70
C LYS A 153 18.57 -20.68 -4.60
N ASP A 154 18.99 -20.10 -3.48
CA ASP A 154 19.51 -20.80 -2.31
C ASP A 154 18.40 -21.03 -1.25
N LEU A 155 17.16 -20.73 -1.63
CA LEU A 155 15.93 -20.77 -0.83
C LEU A 155 16.06 -19.94 0.45
N VAL A 156 16.71 -18.78 0.34
CA VAL A 156 16.76 -17.75 1.37
C VAL A 156 15.70 -16.69 1.07
N SER A 157 14.94 -16.29 2.08
CA SER A 157 13.92 -15.27 1.96
C SER A 157 14.51 -13.89 1.63
N SER A 158 13.74 -13.02 0.98
CA SER A 158 14.21 -11.70 0.55
C SER A 158 14.69 -10.80 1.70
N ASP A 159 14.16 -11.00 2.90
CA ASP A 159 14.57 -10.33 4.13
C ASP A 159 15.79 -10.97 4.83
N ASN A 160 16.37 -12.04 4.27
CA ASN A 160 17.46 -12.85 4.84
C ASN A 160 17.18 -13.43 6.24
N THR A 161 15.91 -13.61 6.62
CA THR A 161 15.55 -14.14 7.94
C THR A 161 15.31 -15.65 7.97
N LEU A 162 14.92 -16.26 6.83
CA LEU A 162 14.57 -17.68 6.76
C LEU A 162 15.21 -18.35 5.55
N LYS A 163 15.80 -19.52 5.77
CA LYS A 163 16.30 -20.43 4.75
C LYS A 163 15.56 -21.77 4.82
N LEU A 164 15.15 -22.28 3.66
CA LEU A 164 14.40 -23.53 3.57
C LEU A 164 15.30 -24.71 3.22
N ASN A 165 15.09 -25.83 3.90
CA ASN A 165 15.66 -27.14 3.59
C ASN A 165 14.53 -28.08 3.19
N ILE A 166 14.29 -28.22 1.88
CA ILE A 166 13.19 -29.05 1.34
C ILE A 166 13.49 -30.53 1.59
N SER A 167 12.51 -31.26 2.12
CA SER A 167 12.57 -32.72 2.29
C SER A 167 11.47 -33.41 1.47
N ASP A 168 11.54 -34.74 1.36
CA ASP A 168 10.52 -35.54 0.69
C ASP A 168 9.12 -35.44 1.34
N ASP A 169 9.06 -35.02 2.60
CA ASP A 169 7.82 -34.81 3.36
C ASP A 169 7.22 -33.40 3.16
N THR A 170 7.96 -32.48 2.54
CA THR A 170 7.47 -31.12 2.25
C THR A 170 6.40 -31.17 1.16
N GLN A 171 5.16 -30.80 1.51
CA GLN A 171 4.08 -30.70 0.53
C GLN A 171 4.17 -29.40 -0.25
N ILE A 172 4.39 -29.46 -1.56
CA ILE A 172 4.42 -28.28 -2.44
C ILE A 172 3.14 -28.24 -3.27
N VAL A 173 2.37 -27.18 -3.12
CA VAL A 173 1.07 -27.00 -3.77
C VAL A 173 0.94 -25.63 -4.41
N SER A 174 0.08 -25.51 -5.42
CA SER A 174 -0.36 -24.21 -5.94
C SER A 174 -1.44 -23.60 -5.04
N GLN A 175 -1.74 -22.32 -5.24
CA GLN A 175 -2.77 -21.58 -4.50
C GLN A 175 -4.16 -22.26 -4.51
N ASP A 176 -4.47 -23.06 -5.54
CA ASP A 176 -5.71 -23.85 -5.64
C ASP A 176 -5.67 -25.21 -4.91
N GLY A 177 -4.55 -25.52 -4.24
CA GLY A 177 -4.34 -26.73 -3.44
C GLY A 177 -3.88 -27.96 -4.23
N LYS A 178 -3.64 -27.85 -5.54
CA LYS A 178 -3.09 -28.96 -6.33
C LYS A 178 -1.58 -29.12 -6.10
N THR A 179 -1.07 -30.35 -6.24
CA THR A 179 0.38 -30.60 -6.22
C THR A 179 1.08 -29.74 -7.27
N TYR A 180 2.18 -29.11 -6.87
CA TYR A 180 2.98 -28.24 -7.72
C TYR A 180 4.34 -28.88 -7.98
N GLU A 181 4.62 -29.15 -9.26
CA GLU A 181 5.85 -29.83 -9.74
C GLU A 181 6.88 -28.85 -10.34
N GLY A 182 6.59 -27.55 -10.32
CA GLY A 182 7.46 -26.52 -10.91
C GLY A 182 8.59 -26.06 -9.99
N GLU A 183 9.46 -25.19 -10.50
CA GLU A 183 10.48 -24.53 -9.70
C GLU A 183 9.87 -23.50 -8.74
N ILE A 184 10.26 -23.57 -7.47
CA ILE A 184 9.79 -22.66 -6.41
C ILE A 184 10.72 -21.44 -6.20
N THR A 185 11.89 -21.44 -6.84
CA THR A 185 12.85 -20.33 -6.80
C THR A 185 12.27 -19.08 -7.44
N ASP A 186 12.53 -17.94 -6.81
CA ASP A 186 12.06 -16.62 -7.21
C ASP A 186 10.53 -16.50 -7.35
N LYS A 187 9.78 -17.39 -6.68
CA LYS A 187 8.32 -17.32 -6.56
C LYS A 187 7.92 -16.74 -5.22
N ASN A 188 6.70 -16.22 -5.15
CA ASN A 188 6.06 -15.83 -3.90
C ASN A 188 5.53 -17.10 -3.21
N LEU A 189 6.07 -17.39 -2.03
CA LEU A 189 5.79 -18.63 -1.31
C LEU A 189 5.13 -18.32 0.03
N VAL A 190 4.03 -19.00 0.33
CA VAL A 190 3.56 -19.17 1.71
C VAL A 190 4.23 -20.42 2.25
N VAL A 191 5.09 -20.24 3.22
CA VAL A 191 5.86 -21.32 3.86
C VAL A 191 5.25 -21.57 5.23
N ILE A 192 4.75 -22.79 5.44
CA ILE A 192 4.24 -23.26 6.71
C ILE A 192 5.28 -24.19 7.33
N TYR A 193 5.71 -23.90 8.56
CA TYR A 193 6.77 -24.63 9.23
C TYR A 193 6.59 -24.63 10.75
N GLY A 194 7.13 -25.65 11.41
CA GLY A 194 7.15 -25.73 12.87
C GLY A 194 8.39 -25.04 13.44
N ILE A 195 9.31 -25.84 13.98
CA ILE A 195 10.55 -25.36 14.58
C ILE A 195 11.61 -24.91 13.55
N SER A 196 12.49 -24.01 13.96
CA SER A 196 13.64 -23.56 13.17
C SER A 196 14.90 -23.41 14.05
N THR A 197 16.07 -23.31 13.41
CA THR A 197 17.34 -23.03 14.11
C THR A 197 17.41 -21.58 14.61
N ARG A 198 18.32 -21.28 15.53
CA ARG A 198 18.57 -19.90 16.02
C ARG A 198 19.64 -19.12 15.23
N SER A 199 19.89 -19.51 13.97
CA SER A 199 20.85 -18.84 13.07
C SER A 199 20.23 -17.62 12.38
N ILE A 200 21.04 -16.82 11.70
CA ILE A 200 20.60 -15.77 10.78
C ILE A 200 21.22 -16.07 9.40
N PRO A 201 20.43 -16.43 8.36
CA PRO A 201 19.00 -16.77 8.44
C PRO A 201 18.75 -18.00 9.31
N ALA A 202 17.56 -18.08 9.90
CA ALA A 202 17.08 -19.29 10.57
C ALA A 202 16.81 -20.36 9.50
N GLN A 203 17.11 -21.63 9.79
CA GLN A 203 16.86 -22.73 8.88
C GLN A 203 15.69 -23.58 9.36
N THR A 204 14.84 -24.03 8.43
CA THR A 204 13.72 -24.93 8.72
C THR A 204 13.45 -25.90 7.57
N THR A 205 12.81 -27.03 7.89
CA THR A 205 12.19 -27.90 6.89
C THR A 205 10.69 -27.65 6.94
N PRO A 206 10.10 -27.04 5.90
CA PRO A 206 8.69 -26.70 5.90
C PRO A 206 7.82 -27.94 5.76
N SER A 207 6.64 -27.90 6.39
CA SER A 207 5.62 -28.93 6.22
C SER A 207 4.82 -28.73 4.93
N LYS A 208 4.59 -27.46 4.56
CA LYS A 208 3.87 -27.09 3.34
C LYS A 208 4.44 -25.81 2.73
N ILE A 209 4.54 -25.79 1.41
CA ILE A 209 4.82 -24.61 0.60
C ILE A 209 3.65 -24.42 -0.35
N VAL A 210 3.06 -23.22 -0.32
CA VAL A 210 2.03 -22.81 -1.28
C VAL A 210 2.65 -21.80 -2.22
N VAL A 211 2.67 -22.12 -3.51
CA VAL A 211 3.12 -21.22 -4.57
C VAL A 211 1.99 -20.27 -4.90
N ILE A 212 2.17 -19.00 -4.54
CA ILE A 212 1.26 -17.92 -4.88
C ILE A 212 1.66 -17.41 -6.25
N GLN A 213 0.78 -17.64 -7.23
CA GLN A 213 0.97 -17.06 -8.54
C GLN A 213 0.64 -15.57 -8.42
N GLU A 214 1.60 -14.71 -8.77
CA GLU A 214 1.20 -13.39 -9.21
C GLU A 214 0.32 -13.60 -10.41
N LYS A 215 -0.91 -13.08 -10.37
CA LYS A 215 -1.61 -12.84 -11.63
C LYS A 215 -0.71 -11.89 -12.40
N ASN A 216 0.10 -12.44 -13.30
CA ASN A 216 0.52 -11.67 -14.44
C ASN A 216 -0.78 -11.11 -14.99
N VAL A 217 -0.89 -9.80 -15.07
CA VAL A 217 -1.82 -9.22 -16.02
C VAL A 217 -1.28 -9.72 -17.35
N ASP A 218 -1.80 -10.87 -17.78
CA ASP A 218 -1.39 -11.48 -19.03
C ASP A 218 -1.55 -10.41 -20.09
N THR A 219 -0.42 -9.91 -20.56
CA THR A 219 -0.34 -9.12 -21.78
C THR A 219 -0.63 -10.01 -23.00
N GLU A 220 -0.96 -11.29 -22.77
CA GLU A 220 -1.42 -12.26 -23.75
C GLU A 220 -2.63 -13.05 -23.23
N SER A 221 -3.67 -12.34 -22.81
CA SER A 221 -5.02 -12.74 -23.18
C SER A 221 -5.55 -11.68 -24.14
N THR A 222 -5.32 -11.88 -25.44
CA THR A 222 -6.30 -11.49 -26.45
C THR A 222 -7.59 -12.27 -26.17
N THR A 223 -8.30 -11.87 -25.12
CA THR A 223 -9.75 -11.88 -25.17
C THR A 223 -10.04 -10.89 -26.29
N THR A 224 -10.42 -11.41 -27.46
CA THR A 224 -11.28 -10.65 -28.35
C THR A 224 -12.51 -10.30 -27.53
N VAL A 225 -12.43 -9.14 -26.87
CA VAL A 225 -13.62 -8.41 -26.50
C VAL A 225 -14.22 -8.09 -27.85
N GLU A 226 -15.27 -8.81 -28.23
CA GLU A 226 -16.20 -8.23 -29.18
C GLU A 226 -16.64 -6.92 -28.54
N TYR A 227 -16.10 -5.81 -29.05
CA TYR A 227 -16.65 -4.50 -28.80
C TYR A 227 -18.05 -4.55 -29.39
N THR A 228 -19.06 -4.84 -28.56
CA THR A 228 -20.38 -4.33 -28.88
C THR A 228 -20.20 -2.82 -28.88
N THR A 229 -20.24 -2.25 -30.07
CA THR A 229 -20.35 -0.82 -30.29
C THR A 229 -21.65 -0.39 -29.64
N ASN A 230 -21.62 -0.13 -28.34
CA ASN A 230 -22.67 0.64 -27.70
C ASN A 230 -22.63 1.99 -28.40
N GLU A 231 -23.77 2.36 -28.98
CA GLU A 231 -23.91 3.53 -29.83
C GLU A 231 -23.49 4.78 -29.04
N ILE A 232 -22.26 5.24 -29.26
CA ILE A 232 -21.76 6.49 -28.72
C ILE A 232 -22.61 7.60 -29.33
N LYS A 233 -23.55 8.12 -28.55
CA LYS A 233 -24.36 9.27 -28.96
C LYS A 233 -23.47 10.50 -28.81
N ALA A 234 -22.84 10.91 -29.91
CA ALA A 234 -22.10 12.15 -29.96
C ALA A 234 -23.04 13.29 -29.51
N ILE A 235 -22.70 13.93 -28.39
CA ILE A 235 -23.16 15.30 -28.16
C ILE A 235 -22.53 16.08 -29.31
N GLY A 236 -23.33 16.72 -30.19
CA GLY A 236 -22.80 17.39 -31.38
C GLY A 236 -21.57 18.23 -31.04
N GLU A 237 -20.54 18.25 -31.89
CA GLU A 237 -19.19 18.79 -31.62
C GLU A 237 -19.22 20.07 -30.76
N LYS A 238 -19.10 19.90 -29.44
CA LYS A 238 -19.05 20.99 -28.46
C LYS A 238 -17.60 21.27 -28.17
N GLU A 239 -17.18 22.52 -28.34
CA GLU A 239 -15.85 22.97 -27.96
C GLU A 239 -15.70 22.96 -26.43
N ILE A 240 -14.51 22.64 -25.95
CA ILE A 240 -14.18 22.72 -24.53
C ILE A 240 -13.50 24.06 -24.27
N VAL A 241 -14.10 24.85 -23.39
CA VAL A 241 -13.64 26.19 -23.03
C VAL A 241 -13.22 26.19 -21.56
N VAL A 242 -11.95 26.47 -21.30
CA VAL A 242 -11.38 26.57 -19.95
C VAL A 242 -10.90 28.00 -19.72
N ASN A 243 -11.38 28.67 -18.67
CA ASN A 243 -11.03 30.06 -18.34
C ASN A 243 -11.15 31.00 -19.56
N SER A 244 -12.29 30.96 -20.24
CA SER A 244 -12.59 31.71 -21.48
C SER A 244 -11.69 31.42 -22.70
N THR A 245 -10.87 30.37 -22.65
CA THR A 245 -9.99 29.94 -23.76
C THR A 245 -10.45 28.59 -24.31
N VAL A 246 -10.60 28.49 -25.63
CA VAL A 246 -10.84 27.20 -26.29
C VAL A 246 -9.56 26.38 -26.23
N ILE A 247 -9.65 25.15 -25.74
CA ILE A 247 -8.49 24.25 -25.63
C ILE A 247 -8.49 23.19 -26.73
N ASP A 248 -7.31 22.76 -27.14
CA ASP A 248 -7.16 21.57 -27.98
C ASP A 248 -7.34 20.32 -27.11
N ALA A 249 -8.47 19.65 -27.28
CA ALA A 249 -8.86 18.53 -26.44
C ALA A 249 -9.73 17.53 -27.22
N PRO A 250 -9.74 16.25 -26.84
CA PRO A 250 -10.68 15.27 -27.37
C PRO A 250 -12.12 15.72 -27.20
N SER A 251 -12.99 15.39 -28.15
CA SER A 251 -14.41 15.67 -28.04
C SER A 251 -15.01 14.95 -26.83
N ALA A 252 -15.79 15.69 -26.06
CA ALA A 252 -16.66 15.12 -25.04
C ALA A 252 -17.75 14.24 -25.69
N TYR A 253 -18.27 13.26 -24.96
CA TYR A 253 -19.32 12.36 -25.42
C TYR A 253 -20.35 12.12 -24.31
N THR A 254 -21.45 11.47 -24.66
CA THR A 254 -22.41 10.94 -23.67
C THR A 254 -22.31 9.42 -23.64
N ASN A 255 -22.16 8.86 -22.44
CA ASN A 255 -22.13 7.41 -22.25
C ASN A 255 -23.55 6.81 -22.19
N ASP A 256 -23.65 5.49 -22.03
CA ASP A 256 -24.92 4.75 -22.01
C ASP A 256 -25.85 5.14 -20.83
N GLN A 257 -25.32 5.84 -19.84
CA GLN A 257 -26.07 6.34 -18.67
C GLN A 257 -26.53 7.79 -18.84
N ASP A 258 -26.55 8.30 -20.08
CA ASP A 258 -26.84 9.71 -20.42
C ASP A 258 -25.93 10.73 -19.68
N THR A 259 -24.74 10.30 -19.24
CA THR A 259 -23.78 11.14 -18.53
C THR A 259 -22.78 11.76 -19.51
N VAL A 260 -22.57 13.07 -19.42
CA VAL A 260 -21.59 13.80 -20.23
C VAL A 260 -20.19 13.54 -19.70
N MET A 261 -19.37 12.90 -20.52
CA MET A 261 -17.99 12.52 -20.25
C MET A 261 -17.04 13.47 -20.96
N VAL A 262 -16.03 13.97 -20.24
CA VAL A 262 -15.10 14.99 -20.72
C VAL A 262 -13.64 14.59 -20.49
N PRO A 263 -12.69 15.03 -21.34
CA PRO A 263 -11.29 14.62 -21.25
C PRO A 263 -10.61 15.24 -20.02
N LEU A 264 -10.32 14.40 -19.04
CA LEU A 264 -9.82 14.81 -17.74
C LEU A 264 -8.54 15.63 -17.83
N ARG A 265 -7.53 15.08 -18.51
CA ARG A 265 -6.18 15.64 -18.54
C ARG A 265 -6.14 17.03 -19.17
N ALA A 266 -6.75 17.17 -20.35
CA ALA A 266 -6.73 18.43 -21.09
C ALA A 266 -7.37 19.58 -20.29
N ILE A 267 -8.49 19.30 -19.62
CA ILE A 267 -9.18 20.30 -18.80
C ILE A 267 -8.37 20.60 -17.53
N ALA A 268 -7.90 19.58 -16.81
CA ALA A 268 -7.15 19.77 -15.57
C ALA A 268 -5.83 20.52 -15.79
N GLU A 269 -5.08 20.20 -16.84
CA GLU A 269 -3.84 20.90 -17.21
C GLU A 269 -4.11 22.35 -17.65
N ALA A 270 -5.21 22.60 -18.39
CA ALA A 270 -5.62 23.96 -18.74
C ALA A 270 -6.08 24.81 -17.54
N LEU A 271 -6.56 24.17 -16.47
CA LEU A 271 -6.84 24.79 -15.18
C LEU A 271 -5.56 24.99 -14.33
N GLY A 272 -4.40 24.54 -14.81
CA GLY A 272 -3.10 24.72 -14.13
C GLY A 272 -2.71 23.59 -13.17
N TYR A 273 -3.41 22.46 -13.19
CA TYR A 273 -3.09 21.30 -12.36
C TYR A 273 -2.14 20.32 -13.08
N ASP A 274 -1.19 19.76 -12.33
CA ASP A 274 -0.37 18.64 -12.81
C ASP A 274 -1.18 17.33 -12.76
N VAL A 275 -1.05 16.50 -13.80
CA VAL A 275 -1.79 15.24 -13.92
C VAL A 275 -0.81 14.08 -14.12
N LYS A 276 -0.72 13.18 -13.14
CA LYS A 276 0.14 12.00 -13.15
C LYS A 276 -0.68 10.73 -13.37
N TRP A 277 -0.15 9.85 -14.21
CA TRP A 277 -0.69 8.52 -14.46
C TRP A 277 0.13 7.48 -13.71
N ASP A 278 -0.54 6.55 -13.07
CA ASP A 278 0.05 5.35 -12.49
C ASP A 278 -0.49 4.13 -13.25
N ASP A 279 0.40 3.50 -14.02
CA ASP A 279 0.00 2.39 -14.89
C ASP A 279 -0.26 1.09 -14.13
N THR A 280 0.35 0.93 -12.95
CA THR A 280 0.21 -0.25 -12.09
C THR A 280 -1.18 -0.30 -11.48
N THR A 281 -1.65 0.84 -10.98
CA THR A 281 -2.93 0.98 -10.28
C THR A 281 -4.06 1.43 -11.20
N LYS A 282 -3.74 1.79 -12.45
CA LYS A 282 -4.67 2.44 -13.40
C LYS A 282 -5.32 3.67 -12.76
N SER A 283 -4.51 4.51 -12.12
CA SER A 283 -4.98 5.67 -11.38
C SER A 283 -4.43 6.98 -11.94
N VAL A 284 -5.23 8.02 -11.82
CA VAL A 284 -4.82 9.40 -12.11
C VAL A 284 -4.70 10.16 -10.81
N LEU A 285 -3.58 10.86 -10.62
CA LEU A 285 -3.37 11.83 -9.54
C LEU A 285 -3.35 13.23 -10.14
N ILE A 286 -4.15 14.15 -9.59
CA ILE A 286 -4.24 15.55 -10.01
C ILE A 286 -3.79 16.43 -8.85
N GLY A 287 -2.79 17.27 -9.11
CA GLY A 287 -2.16 18.11 -8.11
C GLY A 287 -1.62 17.30 -6.91
N LYS A 288 -1.94 17.75 -5.70
CA LYS A 288 -1.44 17.14 -4.44
C LYS A 288 -2.49 16.35 -3.66
N GLY A 289 -3.71 16.21 -4.18
CA GLY A 289 -4.80 15.68 -3.34
C GLY A 289 -5.99 15.10 -4.05
N ILE A 290 -6.05 15.10 -5.38
CA ILE A 290 -7.19 14.53 -6.09
C ILE A 290 -6.73 13.24 -6.76
N SER A 291 -7.41 12.13 -6.49
CA SER A 291 -7.10 10.86 -7.16
C SER A 291 -8.34 10.08 -7.54
N LEU A 292 -8.22 9.33 -8.62
CA LEU A 292 -9.27 8.48 -9.18
C LEU A 292 -8.65 7.26 -9.85
N THR A 293 -9.43 6.18 -9.92
CA THR A 293 -9.01 4.93 -10.56
C THR A 293 -9.96 4.60 -11.69
N ILE A 294 -9.42 4.19 -12.83
CA ILE A 294 -10.22 3.84 -14.01
C ILE A 294 -11.18 2.70 -13.67
N GLY A 295 -12.44 2.83 -14.06
CA GLY A 295 -13.48 1.83 -13.82
C GLY A 295 -14.05 1.83 -12.39
N ILE A 296 -13.61 2.73 -11.51
CA ILE A 296 -14.13 2.83 -10.13
C ILE A 296 -14.84 4.18 -9.94
N ASP A 297 -16.14 4.17 -9.61
CA ASP A 297 -16.90 5.37 -9.21
C ASP A 297 -16.54 5.77 -7.78
N ASN A 298 -15.32 6.26 -7.63
CA ASN A 298 -14.73 6.62 -6.36
C ASN A 298 -13.66 7.70 -6.61
N TYR A 299 -14.01 8.94 -6.33
CA TYR A 299 -13.17 10.11 -6.56
C TYR A 299 -12.71 10.70 -5.22
N ASN A 300 -11.41 10.74 -5.01
CA ASN A 300 -10.82 11.22 -3.76
C ASN A 300 -10.49 12.70 -3.88
N TYR A 301 -10.81 13.47 -2.84
CA TYR A 301 -10.37 14.84 -2.66
C TYR A 301 -9.75 15.00 -1.27
N MET A 302 -8.45 15.25 -1.24
CA MET A 302 -7.65 15.37 -0.02
C MET A 302 -7.90 14.20 0.94
N ARG A 303 -8.25 14.50 2.20
CA ARG A 303 -8.53 13.52 3.26
C ARG A 303 -10.03 13.41 3.55
N THR A 304 -10.89 13.67 2.56
CA THR A 304 -12.35 13.55 2.74
C THR A 304 -12.84 12.13 2.44
N THR A 305 -14.07 11.83 2.84
CA THR A 305 -14.78 10.66 2.33
C THR A 305 -14.78 10.71 0.80
N PRO A 306 -14.56 9.57 0.12
CA PRO A 306 -14.57 9.58 -1.33
C PRO A 306 -15.95 9.93 -1.89
N ILE A 307 -15.94 10.69 -2.98
CA ILE A 307 -17.11 11.23 -3.65
C ILE A 307 -17.50 10.24 -4.75
N GLN A 308 -18.78 9.87 -4.79
CA GLN A 308 -19.36 9.05 -5.86
C GLN A 308 -20.18 9.96 -6.77
N LEU A 309 -19.96 9.85 -8.08
CA LEU A 309 -20.63 10.67 -9.09
C LEU A 309 -21.70 9.89 -9.86
N GLY A 310 -21.82 8.57 -9.63
CA GLY A 310 -22.74 7.68 -10.33
C GLY A 310 -22.16 7.10 -11.62
N THR A 311 -20.98 7.54 -12.03
CA THR A 311 -20.28 7.11 -13.24
C THR A 311 -18.78 7.12 -12.99
N SER A 312 -18.12 6.01 -13.30
CA SER A 312 -16.67 5.83 -13.14
C SER A 312 -15.85 6.54 -14.23
N PRO A 313 -14.57 6.85 -13.99
CA PRO A 313 -13.66 7.28 -15.04
C PRO A 313 -13.46 6.19 -16.10
N GLU A 314 -13.37 6.59 -17.36
CA GLU A 314 -13.20 5.70 -18.50
C GLU A 314 -11.91 6.04 -19.25
N ILE A 315 -11.33 5.06 -19.96
CA ILE A 315 -10.26 5.30 -20.94
C ILE A 315 -10.82 5.02 -22.33
N ILE A 316 -10.78 6.01 -23.21
CA ILE A 316 -11.13 5.90 -24.63
C ILE A 316 -9.98 6.45 -25.45
N ASP A 317 -9.51 5.67 -26.44
CA ASP A 317 -8.36 6.02 -27.29
C ASP A 317 -7.13 6.46 -26.49
N SER A 318 -6.83 5.74 -25.39
CA SER A 318 -5.75 6.03 -24.44
C SER A 318 -5.87 7.37 -23.69
N LYS A 319 -7.08 7.96 -23.64
CA LYS A 319 -7.35 9.21 -22.94
C LYS A 319 -8.37 8.98 -21.83
N THR A 320 -8.12 9.53 -20.66
CA THR A 320 -9.02 9.42 -19.52
C THR A 320 -10.17 10.41 -19.65
N PHE A 321 -11.39 9.92 -19.53
CA PHE A 321 -12.61 10.70 -19.46
C PHE A 321 -13.25 10.54 -18.08
N VAL A 322 -13.85 11.62 -17.59
CA VAL A 322 -14.60 11.65 -16.32
C VAL A 322 -15.96 12.31 -16.55
N PRO A 323 -16.94 12.06 -15.68
CA PRO A 323 -18.20 12.81 -15.68
C PRO A 323 -17.93 14.31 -15.56
N LEU A 324 -18.66 15.14 -16.29
CA LEU A 324 -18.54 16.61 -16.19
C LEU A 324 -18.70 17.11 -14.74
N SER A 325 -19.54 16.45 -13.96
CA SER A 325 -19.74 16.73 -12.53
C SER A 325 -18.48 16.59 -11.70
N PHE A 326 -17.44 15.86 -12.16
CA PHE A 326 -16.15 15.76 -11.49
C PHE A 326 -15.54 17.12 -11.20
N PHE A 327 -15.56 18.04 -12.17
CA PHE A 327 -14.97 19.37 -12.00
C PHE A 327 -15.72 20.18 -10.95
N LYS A 328 -17.04 20.02 -10.87
CA LYS A 328 -17.87 20.75 -9.91
C LYS A 328 -17.83 20.13 -8.51
N GLU A 329 -18.03 18.83 -8.40
CA GLU A 329 -18.26 18.14 -7.12
C GLU A 329 -16.94 17.70 -6.46
N VAL A 330 -15.92 17.35 -7.26
CA VAL A 330 -14.62 16.87 -6.76
C VAL A 330 -13.59 17.99 -6.78
N MET A 331 -13.36 18.63 -7.94
CA MET A 331 -12.41 19.74 -8.04
C MET A 331 -12.96 21.07 -7.49
N ARG A 332 -14.26 21.12 -7.13
CA ARG A 332 -14.92 22.29 -6.54
C ARG A 332 -14.85 23.55 -7.42
N ILE A 333 -14.84 23.36 -8.74
CA ILE A 333 -14.91 24.44 -9.73
C ILE A 333 -16.33 24.99 -9.74
N ASN A 334 -16.46 26.29 -9.46
CA ASN A 334 -17.76 26.94 -9.23
C ASN A 334 -18.56 27.17 -10.52
N ASP A 335 -17.90 27.34 -11.66
CA ASP A 335 -18.54 27.61 -12.96
C ASP A 335 -18.29 26.46 -13.95
N VAL A 336 -19.23 25.50 -13.97
CA VAL A 336 -19.23 24.35 -14.89
C VAL A 336 -20.59 24.31 -15.61
N ASN A 337 -20.61 24.59 -16.91
CA ASN A 337 -21.84 24.78 -17.68
C ASN A 337 -21.78 24.16 -19.07
N ILE A 338 -22.87 23.52 -19.49
CA ILE A 338 -23.08 23.08 -20.87
C ILE A 338 -23.90 24.16 -21.60
N LYS A 339 -23.35 24.69 -22.70
CA LYS A 339 -24.00 25.63 -23.61
C LYS A 339 -24.29 24.95 -24.95
N ASP A 340 -25.05 25.61 -25.83
CA ASP A 340 -25.46 25.06 -27.12
C ASP A 340 -24.28 24.57 -27.98
N SER A 341 -23.16 25.29 -27.99
CA SER A 341 -21.96 24.96 -28.79
C SER A 341 -20.71 24.63 -27.97
N SER A 342 -20.75 24.70 -26.63
CA SER A 342 -19.54 24.56 -25.82
C SER A 342 -19.81 23.96 -24.43
N ILE A 343 -18.81 23.28 -23.87
CA ILE A 343 -18.73 22.97 -22.44
C ILE A 343 -17.75 23.98 -21.82
N ALA A 344 -18.23 24.81 -20.91
CA ALA A 344 -17.45 25.86 -20.26
C ALA A 344 -17.12 25.47 -18.81
N ILE A 345 -15.84 25.56 -18.45
CA ILE A 345 -15.31 25.25 -17.12
C ILE A 345 -14.39 26.41 -16.72
N ASN A 346 -14.83 27.25 -15.78
CA ASN A 346 -14.06 28.41 -15.34
C ASN A 346 -13.77 28.32 -13.84
N ASP A 347 -12.50 28.47 -13.49
CA ASP A 347 -12.05 28.59 -12.11
C ASP A 347 -11.83 30.06 -11.76
N THR A 348 -12.80 30.64 -11.07
CA THR A 348 -12.78 32.05 -10.64
C THR A 348 -11.94 32.30 -9.39
N GLU A 349 -11.38 31.28 -8.72
CA GLU A 349 -10.55 31.48 -7.51
C GLU A 349 -9.05 31.73 -7.80
N LEU A 350 -8.60 31.64 -9.05
CA LEU A 350 -7.21 31.89 -9.46
C LEU A 350 -6.93 33.33 -9.95
N LEU A 351 -7.89 34.24 -9.80
CA LEU A 351 -7.74 35.65 -10.15
C LEU A 351 -8.13 36.54 -8.96
N ASP A 352 -7.25 36.63 -7.97
CA ASP A 352 -7.05 37.83 -7.12
C ASP A 352 -5.67 37.80 -6.43
#